data_AF-A0A443RXV6-F1
#
_entry.id   AF-A0A443RXV6-F1
#
_cell.length_a   1.000
_cell.length_b   1.000
_cell.length_c   1.000
_cell.angle_alpha   90.00
_cell.angle_beta   90.00
_cell.angle_gamma   90.00
#
_symmetry.space_group_name_H-M   'P 1'
#
loop_
_entity.id
_entity.type
_entity.pdbx_description
1 polymer ?
#
loop_
_entity_poly.entity_id
_entity_poly.type
_entity_poly.pdbx_seq_one_letter_code
_entity_poly.pdbx_strand_id
1 'polypeptide(L)'
;MTYETVHKILDKLEDKKIYVSIPKFKIISEKRIDSFEKDDELNWMSSSHATFGGITNKPGLHFSTAYIVTSFMLHESGLKYTAMTAAGSGRSVNQDTFNCDHPFIFFVLTKHKIATLAGVVDKLN
;
A
#
# COMPACT_ATOMS: atom_id res chain seq x y z
N MET A 1 -10.67 -0.88 -7.65
CA MET A 1 -9.64 -1.52 -8.51
C MET A 1 -9.57 -2.99 -8.10
N THR A 2 -9.68 -3.94 -9.04
CA THR A 2 -9.68 -5.39 -8.72
C THR A 2 -8.29 -6.00 -8.88
N TYR A 3 -8.07 -7.17 -8.27
CA TYR A 3 -6.85 -7.98 -8.46
C TYR A 3 -6.49 -8.16 -9.94
N GLU A 4 -7.47 -8.54 -10.77
CA GLU A 4 -7.25 -8.73 -12.21
C GLU A 4 -6.79 -7.45 -12.90
N THR A 5 -7.31 -6.30 -12.48
CA THR A 5 -6.95 -5.01 -13.06
C THR A 5 -5.48 -4.69 -12.79
N VAL A 6 -5.03 -4.91 -11.55
CA VAL A 6 -3.63 -4.69 -11.16
C VAL A 6 -2.71 -5.61 -11.96
N HIS A 7 -3.04 -6.90 -12.07
CA HIS A 7 -2.23 -7.85 -12.85
C HIS A 7 -2.18 -7.49 -14.33
N LYS A 8 -3.31 -7.11 -14.93
CA LYS A 8 -3.35 -6.65 -16.33
C LYS A 8 -2.51 -5.40 -16.57
N ILE A 9 -2.39 -4.50 -15.59
CA ILE A 9 -1.50 -3.34 -15.68
C ILE A 9 -0.03 -3.78 -15.60
N LEU A 10 0.30 -4.63 -14.61
CA LEU A 10 1.67 -5.13 -14.41
C LEU A 10 2.20 -5.89 -15.62
N ASP A 11 1.35 -6.67 -16.29
CA ASP A 11 1.74 -7.46 -17.46
C ASP A 11 1.92 -6.62 -18.74
N LYS A 12 1.45 -5.36 -18.73
CA LYS A 12 1.61 -4.39 -19.83
C LYS A 12 2.70 -3.36 -19.57
N LEU A 13 3.45 -3.48 -18.47
CA LEU A 13 4.55 -2.57 -18.18
C LEU A 13 5.71 -2.83 -19.14
N GLU A 14 6.25 -1.75 -19.68
CA GLU A 14 7.43 -1.75 -20.54
C GLU A 14 8.48 -0.81 -19.96
N ASP A 15 9.76 -1.17 -20.10
CA ASP A 15 10.86 -0.35 -19.61
C ASP A 15 10.97 0.95 -20.44
N LYS A 16 10.81 2.09 -19.77
CA LYS A 16 10.88 3.41 -20.40
C LYS A 16 11.69 4.39 -19.55
N LYS A 17 12.57 5.16 -20.20
CA LYS A 17 13.30 6.25 -19.55
C LYS A 17 12.40 7.47 -19.44
N ILE A 18 12.00 7.82 -18.22
CA ILE A 18 11.17 8.98 -17.89
C ILE A 18 11.75 9.72 -16.68
N TYR A 19 11.42 11.01 -16.52
CA TYR A 19 11.66 11.71 -15.27
C TYR A 19 10.55 11.40 -14.28
N VAL A 20 10.91 11.01 -13.06
CA VAL A 20 9.96 10.60 -12.02
C VAL A 20 10.13 11.51 -10.81
N SER A 21 9.02 12.11 -10.38
CA SER A 21 8.91 12.86 -9.14
C SER A 21 7.88 12.17 -8.25
N ILE A 22 8.33 11.61 -7.13
CA ILE A 22 7.47 10.97 -6.12
C ILE A 22 7.77 11.65 -4.78
N PRO A 23 6.74 12.12 -4.05
CA PRO A 23 6.92 12.79 -2.78
C PRO A 23 7.43 11.84 -1.71
N LYS A 24 8.17 12.37 -0.74
CA LYS A 24 8.41 11.67 0.53
C LYS A 24 7.13 11.72 1.34
N PHE A 25 6.74 10.60 1.93
CA PHE A 25 5.56 10.56 2.78
C PHE A 25 5.67 9.48 3.84
N LYS A 26 4.92 9.66 4.93
CA LYS A 26 4.78 8.70 6.01
C LYS A 26 3.31 8.44 6.25
N ILE A 27 2.94 7.18 6.35
CA ILE A 27 1.60 6.72 6.69
C ILE A 27 1.69 5.99 8.01
N ILE A 28 0.86 6.43 8.96
CA ILE A 28 0.59 5.71 10.19
C ILE A 28 -0.91 5.45 10.18
N SER A 29 -1.28 4.18 10.20
CA SER A 29 -2.68 3.75 10.23
C SER A 29 -2.86 2.81 11.41
N GLU A 30 -3.89 3.06 12.19
CA GLU A 30 -4.33 2.20 13.27
C GLU A 30 -5.79 1.84 13.00
N LYS A 31 -6.06 0.55 12.88
CA LYS A 31 -7.42 0.03 12.79
C LYS A 31 -7.70 -0.87 13.96
N ARG A 32 -8.84 -0.66 14.59
CA ARG A 32 -9.35 -1.56 15.62
C ARG A 32 -10.32 -2.55 14.99
N ILE A 33 -10.49 -3.72 15.60
CA ILE A 33 -11.41 -4.73 15.09
C ILE A 33 -12.88 -4.24 15.07
N ASP A 34 -13.25 -3.38 16.01
CA ASP A 34 -14.55 -2.70 16.06
C ASP A 34 -14.77 -1.73 14.87
N SER A 35 -13.69 -1.28 14.22
CA SER A 35 -13.79 -0.46 13.00
C SER A 35 -14.34 -1.26 11.81
N PHE A 36 -14.44 -2.57 11.94
CA PHE A 36 -15.02 -3.50 10.96
C PHE A 36 -16.40 -4.03 11.39
N GLU A 37 -17.09 -3.39 12.34
CA GLU A 37 -18.43 -3.81 12.78
C GLU A 37 -19.47 -3.93 11.63
N LYS A 38 -19.28 -3.16 10.56
CA LYS A 38 -20.13 -3.20 9.35
C LYS A 38 -19.71 -4.27 8.33
N ASP A 39 -18.63 -4.97 8.59
CA ASP A 39 -18.09 -6.02 7.74
C ASP A 39 -18.49 -7.37 8.34
N ASP A 40 -19.52 -8.00 7.78
CA ASP A 40 -20.06 -9.26 8.29
C ASP A 40 -19.01 -10.39 8.32
N GLU A 41 -18.00 -10.34 7.44
CA GLU A 41 -16.92 -11.34 7.39
C GLU A 41 -15.93 -11.21 8.55
N LEU A 42 -15.82 -10.02 9.14
CA LEU A 42 -14.89 -9.74 10.24
C LEU A 42 -15.60 -9.59 11.59
N ASN A 43 -16.84 -9.10 11.59
CA ASN A 43 -17.60 -8.80 12.79
C ASN A 43 -17.85 -10.05 13.65
N TRP A 44 -18.06 -11.22 13.05
CA TRP A 44 -18.35 -12.47 13.77
C TRP A 44 -17.27 -12.82 14.81
N MET A 45 -16.00 -12.47 14.54
CA MET A 45 -14.85 -12.76 15.42
C MET A 45 -14.93 -12.02 16.75
N SER A 46 -15.54 -10.84 16.76
CA SER A 46 -15.75 -10.02 17.96
C SER A 46 -17.07 -10.32 18.68
N SER A 47 -17.97 -11.04 18.01
CA SER A 47 -19.31 -11.34 18.53
C SER A 47 -19.26 -12.35 19.68
N SER A 48 -20.25 -12.29 20.58
CA SER A 48 -20.43 -13.28 21.65
C SER A 48 -20.74 -14.70 21.14
N HIS A 49 -21.09 -14.82 19.85
CA HIS A 49 -21.38 -16.08 19.18
C HIS A 49 -20.17 -16.64 18.43
N ALA A 50 -19.00 -16.00 18.53
CA ALA A 50 -17.79 -16.47 17.88
C ALA A 50 -17.43 -17.90 18.35
N THR A 51 -17.10 -18.77 17.40
CA THR A 51 -16.70 -20.14 17.68
C THR A 51 -15.26 -20.39 17.24
N PHE A 52 -14.36 -20.54 18.22
CA PHE A 52 -12.94 -20.86 17.99
C PHE A 52 -12.58 -22.27 18.48
N GLY A 53 -13.29 -23.28 17.96
CA GLY A 53 -13.16 -24.69 18.39
C GLY A 53 -11.74 -25.27 18.25
N GLY A 54 -10.92 -24.71 17.35
CA GLY A 54 -9.51 -25.10 17.23
C GLY A 54 -8.60 -24.58 18.36
N ILE A 55 -9.07 -23.62 19.17
CA ILE A 55 -8.33 -23.06 20.31
C ILE A 55 -8.86 -23.64 21.62
N THR A 56 -10.18 -23.65 21.78
CA THR A 56 -10.83 -24.15 22.99
C THR A 56 -12.19 -24.73 22.66
N ASN A 57 -12.55 -25.82 23.36
CA ASN A 57 -13.88 -26.41 23.30
C ASN A 57 -14.88 -25.70 24.24
N LYS A 58 -14.43 -24.68 25.00
CA LYS A 58 -15.30 -23.90 25.89
C LYS A 58 -15.97 -22.75 25.11
N PRO A 59 -17.27 -22.49 25.32
CA PRO A 59 -17.96 -21.36 24.71
C PRO A 59 -17.47 -20.03 25.29
N GLY A 60 -17.73 -18.93 24.57
CA GLY A 60 -17.49 -17.57 25.03
C GLY A 60 -16.11 -16.97 24.71
N LEU A 61 -15.25 -17.71 24.00
CA LEU A 61 -14.03 -17.12 23.45
C LEU A 61 -14.38 -16.23 22.26
N HIS A 62 -14.02 -14.96 22.34
CA HIS A 62 -14.19 -13.97 21.29
C HIS A 62 -13.05 -12.95 21.33
N PHE A 63 -12.83 -12.21 20.25
CA PHE A 63 -11.88 -11.10 20.26
C PHE A 63 -12.49 -9.90 20.98
N SER A 64 -11.99 -9.60 22.18
CA SER A 64 -12.43 -8.41 22.93
C SER A 64 -11.88 -7.12 22.32
N THR A 65 -10.62 -7.13 21.88
CA THR A 65 -9.98 -6.01 21.19
C THR A 65 -8.81 -6.53 20.36
N ALA A 66 -8.68 -6.07 19.13
CA ALA A 66 -7.48 -6.28 18.30
C ALA A 66 -7.16 -4.99 17.54
N TYR A 67 -5.86 -4.74 17.37
CA TYR A 67 -5.31 -3.57 16.69
C TYR A 67 -4.45 -4.01 15.50
N ILE A 68 -4.69 -3.39 14.36
CA ILE A 68 -3.87 -3.49 13.15
C ILE A 68 -3.17 -2.15 13.00
N VAL A 69 -1.89 -2.10 13.37
CA VAL A 69 -1.07 -0.90 13.26
C VAL A 69 -0.12 -1.06 12.07
N THR A 70 -0.17 -0.11 11.15
CA THR A 70 0.70 -0.06 9.97
C THR A 70 1.46 1.25 9.96
N SER A 71 2.80 1.17 9.91
CA SER A 71 3.67 2.32 9.74
C SER A 71 4.50 2.13 8.48
N PHE A 72 4.32 3.01 7.50
CA PHE A 72 5.05 3.01 6.25
C PHE A 72 5.69 4.38 6.03
N MET A 73 6.91 4.40 5.50
CA MET A 73 7.60 5.64 5.17
C MET A 73 8.35 5.46 3.87
N LEU A 74 8.04 6.31 2.91
CA LEU A 74 8.79 6.43 1.67
C LEU A 74 9.81 7.56 1.86
N HIS A 75 11.08 7.17 1.85
CA HIS A 75 12.21 8.10 1.87
C HIS A 75 13.24 7.69 0.81
N GLU A 76 14.07 8.64 0.41
CA GLU A 76 15.26 8.40 -0.41
C GLU A 76 16.36 7.76 0.45
N SER A 77 16.24 6.49 0.82
CA SER A 77 17.39 5.79 1.41
C SER A 77 18.25 5.20 0.29
N GLY A 78 19.32 5.92 -0.08
CA GLY A 78 20.49 5.26 -0.67
C GLY A 78 20.88 5.53 -2.12
N LEU A 79 20.57 6.68 -2.76
CA LEU A 79 21.29 7.03 -4.01
C LEU A 79 21.19 8.51 -4.42
N LYS A 80 21.99 9.36 -3.76
CA LYS A 80 22.48 10.62 -4.39
C LYS A 80 23.27 10.36 -5.69
N TYR A 81 23.66 9.11 -5.95
CA TYR A 81 24.59 8.70 -7.00
C TYR A 81 23.98 8.38 -8.38
N THR A 82 22.65 8.28 -8.54
CA THR A 82 22.04 8.07 -9.88
C THR A 82 21.51 9.36 -10.50
N ALA A 83 21.24 10.39 -9.70
CA ALA A 83 20.83 11.69 -10.22
C ALA A 83 21.95 12.44 -10.97
N MET A 84 23.23 12.11 -10.72
CA MET A 84 24.36 12.71 -11.44
C MET A 84 24.65 12.08 -12.80
N THR A 85 24.09 10.91 -13.13
CA THR A 85 24.38 10.21 -14.40
C THR A 85 23.52 10.66 -15.58
N ALA A 86 22.67 11.68 -15.41
CA ALA A 86 21.79 12.22 -16.45
C ALA A 86 22.00 13.72 -16.75
N ALA A 87 23.07 14.35 -16.23
CA ALA A 87 23.49 15.68 -16.66
C ALA A 87 24.26 15.60 -18.00
N GLY A 88 23.63 15.00 -19.00
CA GLY A 88 24.08 15.03 -20.40
C GLY A 88 23.41 16.20 -21.11
N SER A 89 24.21 17.24 -21.40
CA SER A 89 23.83 18.40 -22.23
C SER A 89 23.16 17.98 -23.54
N GLY A 90 21.97 18.52 -23.83
CA GLY A 90 21.33 18.29 -25.12
C GLY A 90 19.94 18.89 -25.20
N ARG A 91 19.66 19.60 -26.29
CA ARG A 91 18.42 20.33 -26.57
C ARG A 91 17.17 19.48 -26.35
N SER A 92 16.16 20.08 -25.73
CA SER A 92 14.73 19.71 -25.64
C SER A 92 14.31 18.54 -26.55
N VAL A 93 14.50 17.32 -26.09
CA VAL A 93 13.66 16.20 -26.48
C VAL A 93 12.58 16.15 -25.40
N ASN A 94 11.30 16.18 -25.77
CA ASN A 94 10.18 16.01 -24.84
C ASN A 94 10.34 14.67 -24.10
N GLN A 95 11.07 14.67 -22.97
CA GLN A 95 11.21 13.50 -22.14
C GLN A 95 9.95 13.40 -21.29
N ASP A 96 9.25 12.28 -21.42
CA ASP A 96 8.04 12.04 -20.64
C ASP A 96 8.35 12.15 -19.14
N THR A 97 7.47 12.85 -18.43
CA THR A 97 7.59 13.13 -17.01
C THR A 97 6.41 12.55 -16.27
N PHE A 98 6.67 11.86 -15.16
CA PHE A 98 5.68 11.41 -14.20
C PHE A 98 5.83 12.24 -12.93
N ASN A 99 4.82 13.07 -12.64
CA ASN A 99 4.76 13.87 -11.42
C ASN A 99 3.62 13.37 -10.52
N CYS A 100 3.96 12.93 -9.32
CA CYS A 100 3.00 12.45 -8.33
C CYS A 100 2.64 13.58 -7.35
N ASP A 101 1.94 14.61 -7.85
CA ASP A 101 1.62 15.87 -7.14
C ASP A 101 0.13 16.04 -6.78
N HIS A 102 -0.67 15.00 -6.99
CA HIS A 102 -2.12 14.95 -6.76
C HIS A 102 -2.49 13.63 -6.08
N PRO A 103 -3.73 13.45 -5.57
CA PRO A 103 -4.14 12.21 -4.91
C PRO A 103 -3.78 10.95 -5.71
N PHE A 104 -3.14 9.98 -5.05
CA PHE A 104 -2.66 8.77 -5.71
C PHE A 104 -2.91 7.51 -4.89
N ILE A 105 -2.97 6.38 -5.59
CA ILE A 105 -3.03 5.04 -5.00
C ILE A 105 -1.66 4.39 -5.18
N PHE A 106 -1.18 3.70 -4.15
CA PHE A 106 0.06 2.95 -4.23
C PHE A 106 -0.13 1.52 -3.74
N PHE A 107 0.68 0.63 -4.32
CA PHE A 107 0.78 -0.77 -3.93
C PHE A 107 2.25 -1.11 -3.70
N VAL A 108 2.55 -1.74 -2.57
CA VAL A 108 3.84 -2.38 -2.34
C VAL A 108 3.65 -3.87 -2.61
N LEU A 109 4.32 -4.36 -3.64
CA LEU A 109 4.20 -5.73 -4.10
C LEU A 109 5.47 -6.52 -3.76
N THR A 110 5.31 -7.80 -3.42
CA THR A 110 6.44 -8.73 -3.39
C THR A 110 6.91 -9.07 -4.81
N LYS A 111 8.06 -9.76 -4.92
CA LYS A 111 8.53 -10.32 -6.20
C LYS A 111 7.51 -11.25 -6.88
N HIS A 112 6.61 -11.86 -6.09
CA HIS A 112 5.54 -12.73 -6.57
C HIS A 112 4.23 -11.99 -6.85
N LYS A 113 4.27 -10.65 -6.99
CA LYS A 113 3.10 -9.78 -7.26
C LYS A 113 2.01 -9.83 -6.18
N ILE A 114 2.36 -10.19 -4.95
CA ILE A 114 1.43 -10.16 -3.80
C ILE A 114 1.49 -8.78 -3.15
N ALA A 115 0.34 -8.13 -2.98
CA ALA A 115 0.27 -6.84 -2.29
C ALA A 115 0.45 -7.01 -0.77
N THR A 116 1.54 -6.46 -0.24
CA THR A 116 1.81 -6.40 1.20
C THR A 116 1.28 -5.11 1.83
N LEU A 117 1.17 -4.05 1.04
CA LEU A 117 0.61 -2.77 1.44
C LEU A 117 -0.17 -2.19 0.26
N ALA A 118 -1.35 -1.65 0.56
CA ALA A 118 -2.12 -0.86 -0.38
C ALA A 118 -2.65 0.37 0.37
N GLY A 119 -2.58 1.53 -0.28
CA GLY A 119 -3.02 2.77 0.36
C GLY A 119 -3.38 3.84 -0.64
N VAL A 120 -4.14 4.82 -0.15
CA VAL A 120 -4.49 6.03 -0.87
C VAL A 120 -3.86 7.20 -0.13
N VAL A 121 -3.22 8.09 -0.88
CA VAL A 121 -2.66 9.34 -0.38
C VAL A 121 -3.46 10.46 -1.01
N ASP A 122 -4.39 11.04 -0.26
CA ASP A 122 -5.22 12.16 -0.74
C ASP A 122 -4.50 13.51 -0.60
N LYS A 123 -3.70 13.66 0.45
CA LYS A 123 -2.92 14.87 0.73
C LYS A 123 -1.60 14.49 1.37
N LEU A 124 -0.55 15.20 0.98
CA LEU A 124 0.75 15.15 1.62
C LEU A 124 0.75 16.19 2.74
N ASN A 125 1.14 15.78 3.94
CA ASN A 125 1.35 16.69 5.07
C ASN A 125 2.77 17.24 5.05
#